data_AF-A0A225V6B9-F1
#
_entry.id   AF-A0A225V6B9-F1
#
_cell.length_a   1.000
_cell.length_b   1.000
_cell.length_c   1.000
_cell.angle_alpha   90.00
_cell.angle_beta   90.00
_cell.angle_gamma   90.00
#
_symmetry.space_group_name_H-M   'P 1'
#
loop_
_entity.id
_entity.type
_entity.pdbx_description
1 polymer ?
#
loop_
_entity_poly.entity_id
_entity_poly.type
_entity_poly.pdbx_seq_one_letter_code
_entity_poly.pdbx_strand_id
1 'polypeptide(L)' 'MDKEIYLHIIRQLPAQVEPASGKTKQLCMRYLSQIGCALANCEHGHFVPNSLPDLVKIDIIKRFGGLKDEN' A
#
# COMPACT_ATOMS: atom_id res chain seq x y z
N MET A 1 15.01 4.09 9.07
CA MET A 1 13.70 4.34 9.70
C MET A 1 13.61 3.47 10.92
N ASP A 2 13.14 4.02 12.04
CA ASP A 2 12.96 3.24 13.27
C ASP A 2 11.97 2.09 13.03
N LYS A 3 12.26 0.91 13.59
CA LYS A 3 11.45 -0.30 13.40
C LYS A 3 10.03 -0.12 13.93
N GLU A 4 9.86 0.61 15.05
CA GLU A 4 8.55 0.87 15.65
C GLU A 4 7.72 1.79 14.76
N ILE A 5 8.35 2.80 14.16
CA ILE A 5 7.69 3.70 13.19
C ILE A 5 7.20 2.90 11.98
N TYR A 6 8.01 1.96 11.48
CA TYR A 6 7.61 1.11 10.36
C TYR A 6 6.41 0.21 10.68
N LEU A 7 6.43 -0.44 11.85
CA LEU A 7 5.31 -1.26 12.29
C LEU A 7 4.03 -0.44 12.48
N HIS A 8 4.15 0.79 12.99
CA HIS A 8 3.03 1.71 13.11
C HIS A 8 2.42 2.08 11.74
N ILE A 9 3.24 2.28 10.71
CA ILE A 9 2.78 2.55 9.34
C ILE A 9 2.07 1.32 8.75
N ILE A 10 2.66 0.13 8.85
CA ILE A 10 2.07 -1.11 8.31
C ILE A 10 0.68 -1.38 8.91
N ARG A 11 0.51 -1.14 10.22
CA ARG A 11 -0.79 -1.33 10.90
C ARG A 11 -1.90 -0.40 10.40
N GLN A 12 -1.52 0.71 9.76
CA GLN A 12 -2.45 1.68 9.18
C GLN A 12 -2.74 1.43 7.70
N LEU A 13 -2.11 0.44 7.08
CA LEU A 13 -2.39 0.13 5.69
C LEU A 13 -3.85 -0.28 5.54
N PRO A 14 -4.59 0.34 4.59
CA PRO A 14 -5.91 -0.13 4.22
C PRO A 14 -5.88 -1.60 3.86
N ALA A 15 -6.94 -2.31 4.16
CA ALA A 15 -7.11 -3.71 3.80
C ALA A 15 -8.45 -3.90 3.08
N GLN A 16 -8.46 -4.76 2.08
CA GLN A 16 -9.67 -5.14 1.37
C GLN A 16 -9.77 -6.66 1.26
N VAL A 17 -11.00 -7.16 1.14
CA VAL A 17 -11.23 -8.56 0.81
C VAL A 17 -10.98 -8.73 -0.69
N GLU A 18 -10.06 -9.62 -1.06
CA GLU A 18 -9.80 -9.96 -2.46
C GLU A 18 -10.97 -10.82 -2.99
N PRO A 19 -11.69 -10.38 -4.04
CA PRO A 19 -12.90 -11.07 -4.50
C PRO A 19 -12.65 -12.53 -4.92
N ALA A 20 -11.47 -12.82 -5.47
CA ALA A 20 -11.14 -14.14 -6.00
C ALA A 20 -10.90 -15.18 -4.90
N SER A 21 -10.31 -14.78 -3.76
CA SER A 21 -9.91 -15.71 -2.70
C SER A 21 -10.71 -15.56 -1.41
N GLY A 22 -11.49 -14.48 -1.27
CA GLY A 22 -12.18 -14.13 -0.02
C GLY A 22 -11.23 -13.74 1.13
N LYS A 23 -9.92 -13.65 0.86
CA LYS A 23 -8.92 -13.30 1.87
C LYS A 23 -8.76 -11.79 1.97
N THR A 24 -8.61 -11.30 3.19
CA THR A 24 -8.23 -9.91 3.44
C THR A 24 -6.76 -9.72 3.09
N LYS A 25 -6.47 -8.77 2.20
CA LYS A 25 -5.12 -8.34 1.86
C LYS A 25 -4.90 -6.88 2.22
N GLN A 26 -3.81 -6.61 2.92
CA GLN A 26 -3.34 -5.24 3.16
C GLN A 26 -2.80 -4.63 1.88
N LEU A 27 -2.92 -3.32 1.74
CA LEU A 27 -2.48 -2.56 0.58
C LEU A 27 -1.00 -2.77 0.25
N CYS A 28 -0.71 -3.03 -1.02
CA CYS A 28 0.64 -2.98 -1.54
C CYS A 28 1.09 -1.53 -1.72
N MET A 29 1.96 -1.04 -0.84
CA MET A 29 2.51 0.32 -0.93
C MET A 29 3.16 0.62 -2.29
N ARG A 30 3.82 -0.37 -2.89
CA ARG A 30 4.44 -0.24 -4.22
C ARG A 30 3.42 -0.17 -5.35
N TYR A 31 2.22 -0.72 -5.16
CA TYR A 31 1.14 -0.63 -6.16
C TYR A 31 0.57 0.79 -6.28
N LEU A 32 0.55 1.56 -5.18
CA LEU A 32 0.15 2.97 -5.22
C LEU A 32 1.28 3.93 -5.58
N SER A 33 2.51 3.48 -5.66
CA SER A 33 3.62 4.36 -6.01
C SER A 33 3.74 4.56 -7.52
N GLN A 34 4.48 5.58 -7.92
CA GLN A 34 4.82 5.82 -9.35
C GLN A 34 5.55 4.63 -9.98
N ILE A 35 6.33 3.88 -9.19
CA ILE A 35 7.06 2.69 -9.66
C ILE A 35 6.09 1.55 -10.00
N GLY A 36 4.96 1.45 -9.28
CA GLY A 36 4.00 0.38 -9.43
C GLY A 36 4.50 -0.98 -8.93
N CYS A 37 3.59 -1.96 -8.90
CA CYS A 37 3.90 -3.34 -8.56
C CYS A 37 3.47 -4.27 -9.70
N ALA A 38 4.44 -4.92 -10.37
CA ALA A 38 4.20 -5.83 -11.49
C ALA A 38 4.01 -7.30 -11.06
N LEU A 39 3.93 -7.59 -9.75
CA LEU A 39 3.75 -8.96 -9.26
C LEU A 39 2.31 -9.42 -9.50
N ALA A 40 2.14 -10.45 -10.34
CA ALA A 40 0.85 -11.07 -10.60
C ALA A 40 0.23 -11.68 -9.32
N ASN A 41 1.06 -12.32 -8.50
CA ASN A 41 0.65 -12.93 -7.23
C ASN A 41 1.23 -12.17 -6.04
N CYS A 42 0.94 -10.87 -5.93
CA CYS A 42 1.38 -10.10 -4.77
C CYS A 42 0.70 -10.62 -3.49
N GLU A 43 1.50 -10.77 -2.43
CA GLU A 43 1.00 -11.10 -1.09
C GLU A 43 0.08 -10.00 -0.54
N HIS A 44 0.28 -8.77 -1.02
CA HIS A 44 -0.50 -7.59 -0.69
C HIS A 44 -1.56 -7.31 -1.77
N GLY A 45 -2.59 -6.56 -1.41
CA GLY A 45 -3.70 -6.20 -2.29
C GLY A 45 -3.30 -5.07 -3.25
N HIS A 46 -3.68 -5.24 -4.51
CA HIS A 46 -3.54 -4.24 -5.56
C HIS A 46 -4.87 -3.51 -5.75
N PHE A 47 -5.06 -2.41 -5.01
CA PHE A 47 -6.26 -1.59 -5.07
C PHE A 47 -5.99 -0.13 -4.71
N VAL A 48 -6.94 0.73 -5.04
CA VAL A 48 -6.95 2.14 -4.64
C VAL A 48 -7.93 2.27 -3.48
N PRO A 49 -7.45 2.58 -2.25
CA PRO A 49 -8.35 2.80 -1.12
C PRO A 49 -9.03 4.17 -1.24
N ASN A 50 -10.23 4.31 -0.67
CA ASN A 50 -10.95 5.59 -0.63
C ASN A 50 -10.22 6.66 0.21
N SER A 51 -9.38 6.23 1.15
CA SER A 51 -8.54 7.11 1.96
C SER A 51 -7.23 6.42 2.28
N LEU A 52 -6.14 7.19 2.28
CA LEU A 52 -4.79 6.74 2.58
C LEU A 52 -4.24 7.58 3.73
N PRO A 53 -3.92 7.00 4.89
CA PRO A 53 -3.38 7.75 6.01
C PRO A 53 -2.08 8.49 5.65
N ASP A 54 -1.90 9.71 6.18
CA ASP A 54 -0.79 10.58 5.82
C ASP A 54 0.58 9.94 6.05
N LEU A 55 0.74 9.18 7.13
CA LEU A 55 1.99 8.47 7.43
C LEU A 55 2.32 7.40 6.37
N VAL A 56 1.29 6.70 5.87
CA VAL A 56 1.44 5.72 4.78
C VAL A 56 1.80 6.43 3.48
N LYS A 57 1.12 7.55 3.17
CA LYS A 57 1.43 8.38 1.99
C LYS A 57 2.88 8.88 2.01
N ILE A 58 3.32 9.43 3.14
CA ILE A 58 4.69 9.91 3.35
C ILE A 58 5.70 8.77 3.16
N ASP A 59 5.43 7.58 3.71
CA ASP A 59 6.35 6.43 3.57
C ASP A 59 6.41 5.93 2.13
N ILE A 60 5.28 5.87 1.41
CA ILE A 60 5.25 5.51 -0.01
C ILE A 60 6.09 6.49 -0.82
N ILE A 61 5.90 7.79 -0.62
CA ILE A 61 6.67 8.84 -1.32
C ILE A 61 8.17 8.69 -1.01
N LYS A 62 8.54 8.54 0.26
CA LYS A 62 9.94 8.40 0.70
C LYS A 62 10.63 7.17 0.11
N ARG A 63 9.92 6.04 0.02
CA ARG A 63 10.49 4.75 -0.42
C ARG A 63 10.45 4.55 -1.92
N PHE A 64 9.43 5.07 -2.58
CA PHE A 64 9.11 4.73 -3.97
C PHE A 64 8.98 5.95 -4.88
N GLY A 65 9.39 7.14 -4.43
CA GLY A 65 9.58 8.31 -5.28
C GLY A 65 8.31 9.11 -5.60
N GLY A 66 7.14 8.69 -5.11
CA GLY A 66 5.88 9.38 -5.34
C GLY A 66 4.68 8.43 -5.31
N LEU A 67 3.48 9.00 -5.22
CA LEU A 67 2.24 8.27 -5.51
C LEU A 67 1.95 8.32 -7.01
N LYS A 68 1.29 7.29 -7.53
CA LYS A 68 0.66 7.35 -8.85
C LYS A 68 -0.39 8.45 -8.85
N ASP A 69 -0.55 9.14 -9.98
CA ASP A 69 -1.58 10.15 -10.12
C ASP A 69 -2.97 9.52 -9.95
N GLU A 70 -3.83 10.17 -9.17
CA GLU A 70 -5.25 9.86 -9.12
C GLU A 70 -5.85 10.33 -10.43
N ASN A 71 -6.19 9.38 -11.30
CA ASN A 71 -6.81 9.65 -12.60
C ASN A 71 -8.34 9.77 -12.47
#